data_AF-A0A1W9YND1-F1
#
_entry.id   AF-A0A1W9YND1-F1
#
_cell.length_a   1.000
_cell.length_b   1.000
_cell.length_c   1.000
_cell.angle_alpha   90.00
_cell.angle_beta   90.00
_cell.angle_gamma   90.00
#
_symmetry.space_group_name_H-M   'P 1'
#
loop_
_entity.id
_entity.type
_entity.pdbx_description
1 polymer ?
#
loop_
_entity_poly.entity_id
_entity_poly.type
_entity_poly.pdbx_seq_one_letter_code
_entity_poly.pdbx_strand_id
1 'polypeptide(L)'
;MLTTVAHVSAEAGGPGAEEPPSVERIRRAALASFAAHGAAATTLRGVAAAAGVSLGLVQHHFSTKAGLIKAVDDYVIEVVITPMAQPIAERAGDSITEVGERVNRIISEHPDVAAYLGRAVVDGSALGAIVFDRLLEVGKARWQARADRGEARPDIDVAWAATNSLVLALGAVSLRSHIERHLPEPLIAPGQLKRWQTSVDTLLREGLFPPPDRS
;
A
#
# COMPACT_ATOMS: atom_id res chain seq x y z
N MET A 1 -38.27 -12.95 40.00
CA MET A 1 -37.47 -14.09 39.51
C MET A 1 -36.30 -13.53 38.73
N LEU A 2 -35.10 -13.61 39.31
CA LEU A 2 -33.84 -13.28 38.64
C LEU A 2 -33.49 -14.43 37.69
N THR A 3 -33.18 -14.12 36.43
CA THR A 3 -32.58 -15.08 35.50
C THR A 3 -31.17 -14.59 35.18
N THR A 4 -30.21 -15.25 35.82
CA THR A 4 -28.78 -15.20 35.55
C THR A 4 -28.50 -15.60 34.10
N VAL A 5 -27.92 -14.70 33.30
CA VAL A 5 -27.32 -15.05 32.02
C VAL A 5 -25.85 -15.40 32.28
N ALA A 6 -25.51 -16.65 32.01
CA ALA A 6 -24.16 -17.17 32.10
C ALA A 6 -23.23 -16.47 31.10
N HIS A 7 -22.11 -15.99 31.61
CA HIS A 7 -20.98 -15.49 30.84
C HIS A 7 -20.36 -16.67 30.08
N VAL A 8 -20.51 -16.71 28.75
CA VAL A 8 -19.66 -17.53 27.90
C VAL A 8 -18.42 -16.69 27.59
N SER A 9 -17.29 -17.13 28.15
CA SER A 9 -15.96 -16.62 27.84
C SER A 9 -15.64 -16.92 26.37
N ALA A 10 -15.70 -15.89 25.53
CA ALA A 10 -15.03 -15.89 24.25
C ALA A 10 -13.57 -15.52 24.49
N GLU A 11 -12.66 -16.50 24.42
CA GLU A 11 -11.24 -16.24 24.25
C GLU A 11 -11.03 -15.63 22.85
N ALA A 12 -11.18 -14.32 22.77
CA ALA A 12 -10.68 -13.53 21.66
C ALA A 12 -9.16 -13.48 21.79
N GLY A 13 -8.46 -14.16 20.87
CA GLY A 13 -7.02 -13.99 20.68
C GLY A 13 -6.70 -12.52 20.42
N GLY A 14 -6.01 -11.90 21.37
CA GLY A 14 -5.71 -10.47 21.35
C GLY A 14 -4.77 -10.05 20.21
N PRO A 15 -4.74 -8.76 19.86
CA PRO A 15 -3.81 -8.22 18.87
C PRO A 15 -2.40 -8.23 19.47
N GLY A 16 -1.52 -9.08 18.95
CA GLY A 16 -0.12 -9.13 19.38
C GLY A 16 0.50 -10.52 19.59
N ALA A 17 -0.04 -11.59 19.00
CA ALA A 17 0.75 -12.81 18.86
C ALA A 17 1.89 -12.53 17.87
N GLU A 18 3.09 -12.30 18.39
CA GLU A 18 4.31 -12.09 17.62
C GLU A 18 4.48 -13.24 16.62
N GLU A 19 4.45 -12.95 15.32
CA GLU A 19 4.55 -13.95 14.27
C GLU A 19 5.86 -14.74 14.47
N PRO A 20 5.84 -16.09 14.44
CA PRO A 20 7.05 -16.85 14.70
C PRO A 20 8.17 -16.42 13.73
N PRO A 21 9.42 -16.26 14.19
CA PRO A 21 10.51 -15.76 13.34
C PRO A 21 10.71 -16.56 12.05
N SER A 22 10.35 -17.84 12.04
CA SER A 22 10.36 -18.67 10.82
C SER A 22 9.34 -18.21 9.79
N VAL A 23 8.12 -17.87 10.21
CA VAL A 23 7.03 -17.45 9.32
C VAL A 23 7.35 -16.08 8.71
N GLU A 24 7.83 -15.13 9.51
CA GLU A 24 8.27 -13.81 9.03
C GLU A 24 9.39 -13.93 7.97
N ARG A 25 10.41 -14.75 8.22
CA ARG A 25 11.48 -14.97 7.23
C ARG A 25 10.97 -15.60 5.94
N ILE A 26 10.06 -16.57 6.03
CA ILE A 26 9.46 -17.22 4.86
C ILE A 26 8.61 -16.21 4.06
N ARG A 27 7.78 -15.42 4.75
CA ARG A 27 6.94 -14.39 4.14
C ARG A 27 7.78 -13.31 3.45
N ARG A 28 8.84 -12.83 4.09
CA ARG A 28 9.79 -11.88 3.47
C ARG A 28 10.48 -12.45 2.23
N ALA A 29 10.97 -13.68 2.29
CA ALA A 29 11.61 -14.32 1.14
C ALA A 29 10.62 -14.55 -0.02
N ALA A 30 9.38 -14.92 0.30
CA ALA A 30 8.30 -15.07 -0.67
C ALA A 30 7.95 -13.73 -1.32
N LEU A 31 7.78 -12.67 -0.52
CA LEU A 31 7.49 -11.32 -0.99
C LEU A 31 8.56 -10.81 -1.95
N ALA A 32 9.85 -10.91 -1.58
CA ALA A 32 10.95 -10.52 -2.45
C ALA A 32 10.96 -11.32 -3.78
N SER A 33 10.70 -12.63 -3.71
CA SER A 33 10.60 -13.49 -4.90
C SER A 33 9.42 -13.11 -5.80
N PHE A 34 8.26 -12.79 -5.21
CA PHE A 34 7.07 -12.37 -5.95
C PHE A 34 7.25 -10.99 -6.59
N ALA A 35 7.89 -10.05 -5.89
CA ALA A 35 8.25 -8.75 -6.44
C ALA A 35 9.19 -8.88 -7.65
N ALA A 36 10.21 -9.74 -7.55
CA ALA A 36 11.23 -9.90 -8.58
C ALA A 36 10.77 -10.73 -9.80
N HIS A 37 9.98 -11.79 -9.58
CA HIS A 37 9.71 -12.81 -10.60
C HIS A 37 8.21 -13.08 -10.82
N GLY A 38 7.34 -12.51 -10.00
CA GLY A 38 5.92 -12.83 -9.95
C GLY A 38 5.63 -14.12 -9.17
N ALA A 39 4.41 -14.18 -8.61
CA ALA A 39 3.94 -15.33 -7.83
C ALA A 39 3.88 -16.63 -8.66
N ALA A 40 3.52 -16.53 -9.94
CA ALA A 40 3.41 -17.69 -10.83
C ALA A 40 4.76 -18.43 -11.02
N ALA A 41 5.86 -17.69 -11.21
CA ALA A 41 7.19 -18.26 -11.42
C ALA A 41 7.87 -18.76 -10.15
N THR A 42 7.39 -18.37 -8.97
CA THR A 42 8.02 -18.69 -7.68
C THR A 42 7.61 -20.10 -7.19
N THR A 43 8.53 -20.86 -6.60
CA THR A 43 8.24 -22.21 -6.04
C THR A 43 8.47 -22.25 -4.54
N LEU A 44 7.75 -23.12 -3.81
CA LEU A 44 7.95 -23.30 -2.36
C LEU A 44 9.40 -23.69 -2.01
N ARG A 45 10.05 -24.48 -2.86
CA ARG A 45 11.46 -24.85 -2.70
C ARG A 45 12.39 -23.66 -2.88
N GLY A 46 12.12 -22.81 -3.87
CA GLY A 46 12.88 -21.57 -4.09
C GLY A 46 12.73 -20.60 -2.90
N VAL A 47 11.52 -20.45 -2.38
CA VAL A 47 11.26 -19.65 -1.17
C VAL A 47 11.99 -20.23 0.04
N ALA A 48 11.96 -21.55 0.25
CA ALA A 48 12.67 -22.20 1.34
C ALA A 48 14.19 -21.93 1.27
N ALA A 49 14.78 -22.04 0.08
CA ALA A 49 16.18 -21.73 -0.15
C ALA A 49 16.49 -20.26 0.13
N ALA A 50 15.68 -19.32 -0.36
CA ALA A 50 15.85 -17.89 -0.13
C ALA A 50 15.67 -17.50 1.35
N ALA A 51 14.78 -18.18 2.08
CA ALA A 51 14.55 -17.98 3.51
C ALA A 51 15.58 -18.69 4.41
N GLY A 52 16.47 -19.52 3.86
CA GLY A 52 17.43 -20.30 4.63
C GLY A 52 16.78 -21.36 5.53
N VAL A 53 15.69 -21.97 5.08
CA VAL A 53 14.92 -22.97 5.83
C VAL A 53 14.68 -24.25 5.03
N SER A 54 14.26 -25.32 5.70
CA SER A 54 13.84 -26.55 5.02
C SER A 54 12.49 -26.36 4.32
N LEU A 55 12.28 -27.08 3.21
CA LEU A 55 10.98 -27.13 2.53
C LEU A 55 9.87 -27.64 3.48
N GLY A 56 10.20 -28.58 4.36
CA GLY A 56 9.26 -29.09 5.36
C GLY A 56 8.78 -28.02 6.32
N LEU A 57 9.64 -27.09 6.74
CA LEU A 57 9.25 -25.96 7.59
C LEU A 57 8.32 -24.98 6.84
N VAL A 58 8.57 -24.75 5.55
CA VAL A 58 7.66 -23.95 4.72
C VAL A 58 6.31 -24.63 4.59
N GLN A 59 6.26 -25.93 4.30
CA GLN A 59 5.02 -26.68 4.15
C GLN A 59 4.25 -26.84 5.46
N HIS A 60 4.95 -26.83 6.60
CA HIS A 60 4.32 -26.84 7.92
C HIS A 60 3.52 -25.57 8.17
N HIS A 61 4.06 -24.40 7.82
CA HIS A 61 3.37 -23.11 7.99
C HIS A 61 2.43 -22.76 6.83
N PHE A 62 2.82 -23.11 5.60
CA PHE A 62 2.12 -22.79 4.37
C PHE A 62 1.96 -24.06 3.53
N SER A 63 0.90 -24.83 3.83
CA SER A 63 0.67 -26.16 3.25
C SER A 63 0.62 -26.17 1.72
N THR A 64 0.25 -25.05 1.10
CA THR A 64 0.20 -24.90 -0.35
C THR A 64 0.85 -23.60 -0.81
N LYS A 65 1.28 -23.55 -2.08
CA LYS A 65 1.73 -22.31 -2.72
C LYS A 65 0.65 -21.24 -2.71
N ALA A 66 -0.62 -21.62 -2.92
CA ALA A 66 -1.74 -20.70 -2.84
C ALA A 66 -1.91 -20.11 -1.42
N GLY A 67 -1.71 -20.92 -0.38
CA GLY A 67 -1.71 -20.46 1.01
C GLY A 67 -0.59 -19.46 1.30
N LEU A 68 0.62 -19.71 0.79
CA LEU A 68 1.74 -18.76 0.89
C LEU A 68 1.44 -17.45 0.14
N ILE A 69 0.89 -17.53 -1.08
CA ILE A 69 0.49 -16.34 -1.85
C ILE A 69 -0.53 -15.53 -1.05
N LYS A 70 -1.58 -16.19 -0.54
CA LYS A 70 -2.60 -15.52 0.27
C LYS A 70 -1.99 -14.82 1.50
N ALA A 71 -1.09 -15.48 2.22
CA ALA A 71 -0.46 -14.88 3.40
C ALA A 71 0.40 -13.65 3.05
N VAL A 72 1.10 -13.66 1.92
CA VAL A 72 1.85 -12.50 1.43
C VAL A 72 0.92 -11.38 0.98
N ASP A 73 -0.16 -11.72 0.26
CA ASP A 73 -1.18 -10.77 -0.20
C ASP A 73 -1.90 -10.10 0.98
N ASP A 74 -2.30 -10.86 2.00
CA ASP A 74 -2.92 -10.36 3.22
C ASP A 74 -1.99 -9.36 3.94
N TYR A 75 -0.70 -9.70 4.05
CA TYR A 75 0.30 -8.80 4.62
C TYR A 75 0.47 -7.50 3.83
N VAL A 76 0.51 -7.59 2.49
CA VAL A 76 0.62 -6.40 1.63
C VAL A 76 -0.60 -5.50 1.79
N ILE A 77 -1.81 -6.10 1.84
CA ILE A 77 -3.05 -5.37 2.10
C ILE A 77 -2.96 -4.68 3.46
N GLU A 78 -2.50 -5.37 4.50
CA GLU A 78 -2.36 -4.78 5.84
C GLU A 78 -1.39 -3.60 5.85
N VAL A 79 -0.18 -3.77 5.31
CA VAL A 79 0.87 -2.73 5.28
C VAL A 79 0.44 -1.51 4.48
N VAL A 80 -0.34 -1.69 3.41
CA VAL A 80 -0.73 -0.58 2.53
C VAL A 80 -2.02 0.08 3.00
N ILE A 81 -3.06 -0.71 3.29
CA ILE A 81 -4.40 -0.19 3.59
C ILE A 81 -4.48 0.34 5.02
N THR A 82 -3.87 -0.32 6.01
CA THR A 82 -4.00 0.10 7.42
C THR A 82 -3.52 1.52 7.65
N PRO A 83 -2.30 1.93 7.22
CA PRO A 83 -1.84 3.31 7.36
C PRO A 83 -2.66 4.27 6.50
N MET A 84 -3.13 3.84 5.32
CA MET A 84 -3.94 4.68 4.45
C MET A 84 -5.35 4.89 4.97
N ALA A 85 -5.94 3.97 5.70
CA ALA A 85 -7.29 4.11 6.24
C ALA A 85 -7.35 4.96 7.53
N GLN A 86 -6.20 5.22 8.18
CA GLN A 86 -6.19 6.04 9.39
C GLN A 86 -6.73 7.46 9.11
N PRO A 87 -7.53 8.04 10.01
CA PRO A 87 -7.94 9.44 9.92
C PRO A 87 -6.75 10.36 9.76
N ILE A 88 -6.93 11.44 9.01
CA ILE A 88 -5.98 12.55 8.94
C ILE A 88 -6.40 13.50 10.07
N ALA A 89 -5.45 13.91 10.91
CA ALA A 89 -5.79 14.77 12.04
C ALA A 89 -6.36 16.11 11.55
N GLU A 90 -7.43 16.61 12.17
CA GLU A 90 -8.07 17.88 11.79
C GLU A 90 -7.12 19.09 11.88
N ARG A 91 -6.03 18.96 12.65
CA ARG A 91 -4.97 19.97 12.80
C ARG A 91 -3.78 19.77 11.86
N ALA A 92 -3.76 18.71 11.06
CA ALA A 92 -2.84 18.62 9.95
C ALA A 92 -3.26 19.70 8.95
N GLY A 93 -2.62 20.87 9.02
CA GLY A 93 -2.92 22.00 8.14
C GLY A 93 -2.79 21.67 6.64
N ASP A 94 -2.39 20.44 6.30
CA ASP A 94 -2.28 19.96 4.95
C ASP A 94 -2.50 18.43 4.79
N SER A 95 -3.75 18.03 4.58
CA SER A 95 -4.13 16.63 4.37
C SER A 95 -3.55 15.97 3.11
N ILE A 96 -3.14 16.73 2.09
CA ILE A 96 -2.52 16.16 0.88
C ILE A 96 -1.07 15.76 1.18
N THR A 97 -0.32 16.65 1.83
CA THR A 97 1.07 16.40 2.24
C THR A 97 1.15 15.20 3.19
N GLU A 98 0.23 15.08 4.15
CA GLU A 98 0.20 13.91 5.06
C GLU A 98 -0.02 12.58 4.32
N VAL A 99 -0.88 12.55 3.29
CA VAL A 99 -1.05 11.35 2.46
C VAL A 99 0.23 11.04 1.69
N GLY A 100 0.88 12.04 1.10
CA GLY A 100 2.18 11.92 0.45
C GLY A 100 3.25 11.34 1.37
N GLU A 101 3.33 11.83 2.62
CA GLU A 101 4.26 11.31 3.64
C GLU A 101 4.00 9.84 3.97
N ARG A 102 2.74 9.44 4.11
CA ARG A 102 2.39 8.03 4.37
C ARG A 102 2.74 7.13 3.17
N VAL A 103 2.52 7.58 1.94
CA VAL A 103 2.94 6.86 0.72
C VAL A 103 4.47 6.71 0.69
N ASN A 104 5.19 7.81 0.92
CA ASN A 104 6.66 7.80 0.99
C ASN A 104 7.18 6.83 2.04
N ARG A 105 6.57 6.81 3.22
CA ARG A 105 6.92 5.90 4.31
C ARG A 105 6.78 4.44 3.91
N ILE A 106 5.66 4.07 3.27
CA ILE A 106 5.45 2.70 2.75
C ILE A 106 6.56 2.35 1.74
N ILE A 107 6.88 3.25 0.81
CA ILE A 107 7.90 2.99 -0.21
C ILE A 107 9.30 2.85 0.41
N SER A 108 9.65 3.68 1.39
CA SER A 108 10.98 3.65 2.01
C SER A 108 11.16 2.50 3.01
N GLU A 109 10.14 2.23 3.84
CA GLU A 109 10.22 1.23 4.91
C GLU A 109 9.88 -0.19 4.39
N HIS A 110 9.06 -0.29 3.34
CA HIS A 110 8.61 -1.56 2.75
C HIS A 110 8.77 -1.59 1.22
N PRO A 111 10.01 -1.47 0.69
CA PRO A 111 10.24 -1.38 -0.75
C PRO A 111 9.78 -2.64 -1.52
N ASP A 112 9.89 -3.83 -0.92
CA ASP A 112 9.42 -5.08 -1.55
C ASP A 112 7.89 -5.16 -1.60
N VAL A 113 7.18 -4.58 -0.62
CA VAL A 113 5.72 -4.45 -0.63
C VAL A 113 5.30 -3.54 -1.79
N ALA A 114 5.95 -2.37 -1.92
CA ALA A 114 5.69 -1.46 -3.02
C ALA A 114 5.97 -2.14 -4.38
N ALA A 115 7.13 -2.78 -4.54
CA ALA A 115 7.50 -3.46 -5.78
C ALA A 115 6.51 -4.57 -6.16
N TYR A 116 6.10 -5.41 -5.20
CA TYR A 116 5.10 -6.45 -5.44
C TYR A 116 3.73 -5.85 -5.78
N LEU A 117 3.29 -4.80 -5.08
CA LEU A 117 2.03 -4.12 -5.39
C LEU A 117 2.04 -3.51 -6.80
N GLY A 118 3.10 -2.82 -7.20
CA GLY A 118 3.23 -2.24 -8.54
C GLY A 118 3.11 -3.32 -9.63
N ARG A 119 3.73 -4.48 -9.41
CA ARG A 119 3.60 -5.63 -10.31
C ARG A 119 2.18 -6.22 -10.30
N ALA A 120 1.58 -6.39 -9.13
CA ALA A 120 0.22 -6.91 -8.97
C ALA A 120 -0.82 -6.05 -9.72
N VAL A 121 -0.66 -4.73 -9.70
CA VAL A 121 -1.53 -3.78 -10.43
C VAL A 121 -1.35 -3.94 -11.95
N VAL A 122 -0.11 -4.00 -12.44
CA VAL A 122 0.19 -4.16 -13.88
C VAL A 122 -0.26 -5.53 -14.40
N ASP A 123 -0.06 -6.58 -13.62
CA ASP A 123 -0.46 -7.94 -13.98
C ASP A 123 -1.99 -8.15 -13.92
N GLY A 124 -2.76 -7.18 -13.38
CA GLY A 124 -4.20 -7.30 -13.19
C GLY A 124 -4.58 -8.39 -12.18
N SER A 125 -3.73 -8.61 -11.17
CA SER A 125 -3.95 -9.67 -10.19
C SER A 125 -5.09 -9.34 -9.22
N ALA A 126 -5.63 -10.37 -8.54
CA ALA A 126 -6.66 -10.18 -7.52
C ALA A 126 -6.19 -9.24 -6.39
N LEU A 127 -4.93 -9.35 -5.96
CA LEU A 127 -4.34 -8.43 -4.99
C LEU A 127 -4.35 -6.98 -5.51
N GLY A 128 -3.92 -6.77 -6.76
CA GLY A 128 -3.88 -5.44 -7.38
C GLY A 128 -5.27 -4.79 -7.40
N ALA A 129 -6.28 -5.54 -7.82
CA ALA A 129 -7.67 -5.08 -7.81
C ALA A 129 -8.17 -4.74 -6.39
N ILE A 130 -7.96 -5.63 -5.42
CA ILE A 130 -8.39 -5.42 -4.03
C ILE A 130 -7.75 -4.16 -3.43
N VAL A 131 -6.44 -3.96 -3.60
CA VAL A 131 -5.74 -2.79 -3.07
C VAL A 131 -6.19 -1.53 -3.78
N PHE A 132 -6.34 -1.56 -5.12
CA PHE A 132 -6.81 -0.41 -5.89
C PHE A 132 -8.20 0.04 -5.43
N ASP A 133 -9.16 -0.87 -5.36
CA ASP A 133 -10.55 -0.56 -4.98
C ASP A 133 -10.61 0.02 -3.57
N ARG A 134 -9.90 -0.59 -2.61
CA ARG A 134 -9.87 -0.08 -1.22
C ARG A 134 -9.23 1.30 -1.11
N LEU A 135 -8.11 1.52 -1.79
CA LEU A 135 -7.44 2.83 -1.79
C LEU A 135 -8.29 3.90 -2.49
N LEU A 136 -9.01 3.53 -3.55
CA LEU A 136 -9.92 4.44 -4.24
C LEU A 136 -11.06 4.88 -3.33
N GLU A 137 -11.68 3.97 -2.59
CA GLU A 137 -12.75 4.31 -1.64
C GLU A 137 -12.23 5.20 -0.49
N VAL A 138 -11.05 4.89 0.06
CA VAL A 138 -10.38 5.78 1.04
C VAL A 138 -10.11 7.16 0.44
N GLY A 139 -9.65 7.22 -0.81
CA GLY A 139 -9.38 8.46 -1.53
C GLY A 139 -10.63 9.30 -1.76
N LYS A 140 -11.73 8.68 -2.21
CA LYS A 140 -13.03 9.33 -2.41
C LYS A 140 -13.55 9.94 -1.11
N ALA A 141 -13.53 9.17 -0.01
CA ALA A 141 -13.96 9.67 1.29
C ALA A 141 -13.16 10.92 1.73
N ARG A 142 -11.84 10.93 1.49
CA ARG A 142 -10.98 12.08 1.79
C ARG A 142 -11.29 13.30 0.92
N TRP A 143 -11.47 13.10 -0.38
CA TRP A 143 -11.80 14.19 -1.29
C TRP A 143 -13.19 14.76 -1.03
N GLN A 144 -14.17 13.91 -0.71
CA GLN A 144 -15.49 14.35 -0.27
C GLN A 144 -15.40 15.20 0.99
N ALA A 145 -14.66 14.74 2.01
CA ALA A 145 -14.49 15.50 3.24
C ALA A 145 -13.82 16.88 3.01
N ARG A 146 -12.90 16.99 2.03
CA ARG A 146 -12.34 18.30 1.62
C ARG A 146 -13.38 19.18 0.95
N ALA A 147 -14.22 18.63 0.08
CA ALA A 147 -15.30 19.35 -0.59
C ALA A 147 -16.32 19.88 0.43
N ASP A 148 -16.72 19.05 1.40
CA ASP A 148 -17.68 19.42 2.45
C ASP A 148 -17.16 20.55 3.35
N ARG A 149 -15.83 20.65 3.53
CA ARG A 149 -15.16 21.74 4.27
C ARG A 149 -14.85 22.98 3.43
N GLY A 150 -15.15 22.96 2.12
CA GLY A 150 -14.80 24.05 1.21
C GLY A 150 -13.30 24.17 0.91
N GLU A 151 -12.52 23.11 1.15
CA GLU A 151 -11.08 23.04 0.89
C GLU A 151 -10.75 22.56 -0.54
N ALA A 152 -11.75 22.09 -1.27
CA ALA A 152 -11.64 21.70 -2.67
C ALA A 152 -12.31 22.72 -3.59
N ARG A 153 -12.06 22.62 -4.90
CA ARG A 153 -12.75 23.44 -5.90
C ARG A 153 -14.27 23.18 -5.83
N PRO A 154 -15.12 24.21 -6.02
CA PRO A 154 -16.59 24.05 -5.97
C PRO A 154 -17.15 23.05 -6.99
N ASP A 155 -16.47 22.87 -8.11
CA ASP A 155 -16.83 22.00 -9.24
C ASP A 155 -16.04 20.68 -9.26
N ILE A 156 -15.42 20.29 -8.14
CA ILE A 156 -14.56 19.10 -8.11
C ILE A 156 -15.33 17.82 -8.42
N ASP A 157 -14.83 17.06 -9.40
CA ASP A 157 -15.22 15.67 -9.59
C ASP A 157 -14.43 14.79 -8.60
N VAL A 158 -15.08 14.38 -7.51
CA VAL A 158 -14.47 13.57 -6.45
C VAL A 158 -13.96 12.22 -6.97
N ALA A 159 -14.66 11.61 -7.92
CA ALA A 159 -14.25 10.32 -8.47
C ALA A 159 -12.95 10.45 -9.24
N TRP A 160 -12.83 11.46 -10.11
CA TRP A 160 -11.59 11.70 -10.85
C TRP A 160 -10.47 12.26 -9.98
N ALA A 161 -10.77 13.10 -8.98
CA ALA A 161 -9.76 13.58 -8.04
C ALA A 161 -9.10 12.42 -7.27
N ALA A 162 -9.91 11.49 -6.75
CA ALA A 162 -9.42 10.30 -6.07
C ALA A 162 -8.66 9.37 -7.02
N THR A 163 -9.21 9.11 -8.21
CA THR A 163 -8.60 8.24 -9.22
C THR A 163 -7.24 8.77 -9.67
N ASN A 164 -7.15 10.05 -10.02
CA ASN A 164 -5.90 10.66 -10.47
C ASN A 164 -4.84 10.69 -9.36
N SER A 165 -5.25 10.96 -8.11
CA SER A 165 -4.35 10.89 -6.95
C SER A 165 -3.77 9.48 -6.78
N LEU A 166 -4.60 8.45 -6.96
CA LEU A 166 -4.18 7.05 -6.87
C LEU A 166 -3.28 6.64 -8.04
N VAL A 167 -3.58 7.11 -9.26
CA VAL A 167 -2.76 6.88 -10.46
C VAL A 167 -1.36 7.48 -10.29
N LEU A 168 -1.23 8.67 -9.67
CA LEU A 168 0.08 9.26 -9.41
C LEU A 168 0.92 8.39 -8.46
N ALA A 169 0.33 7.88 -7.38
CA ALA A 169 1.02 7.03 -6.42
C ALA A 169 1.36 5.65 -6.99
N LEU A 170 0.36 4.92 -7.51
CA LEU A 170 0.56 3.58 -8.07
C LEU A 170 1.38 3.60 -9.35
N GLY A 171 1.25 4.64 -10.17
CA GLY A 171 2.04 4.84 -11.38
C GLY A 171 3.53 4.98 -11.07
N ALA A 172 3.89 5.74 -10.02
CA ALA A 172 5.28 5.88 -9.60
C ALA A 172 5.92 4.52 -9.20
N VAL A 173 5.15 3.67 -8.52
CA VAL A 173 5.62 2.35 -8.08
C VAL A 173 5.62 1.35 -9.24
N SER A 174 4.59 1.35 -10.08
CA SER A 174 4.43 0.41 -11.20
C SER A 174 5.40 0.68 -12.35
N LEU A 175 5.69 1.96 -12.61
CA LEU A 175 6.59 2.41 -13.67
C LEU A 175 8.00 2.74 -13.15
N ARG A 176 8.32 2.33 -11.92
CA ARG A 176 9.56 2.68 -11.22
C ARG A 176 10.81 2.44 -12.07
N SER A 177 10.92 1.28 -12.72
CA SER A 177 12.07 0.95 -13.57
C SER A 177 12.24 1.91 -14.75
N HIS A 178 11.15 2.42 -15.31
CA HIS A 178 11.19 3.42 -16.37
C HIS A 178 11.55 4.80 -15.84
N ILE A 179 11.00 5.18 -14.69
CA ILE A 179 11.26 6.47 -14.02
C ILE A 179 12.72 6.58 -13.59
N GLU A 180 13.28 5.55 -12.95
CA GLU A 180 14.63 5.57 -12.39
C GLU A 180 15.73 5.77 -13.45
N ARG A 181 15.51 5.42 -14.72
CA ARG A 181 16.45 5.73 -15.82
C ARG A 181 16.63 7.23 -16.09
N HIS A 182 15.72 8.05 -15.58
CA HIS A 182 15.73 9.51 -15.73
C HIS A 182 16.01 10.24 -14.41
N LEU A 183 16.31 9.51 -13.34
CA LEU A 183 16.66 10.07 -12.05
C LEU A 183 18.17 9.94 -11.77
N PRO A 184 18.76 10.88 -11.04
CA PRO A 184 20.18 10.79 -10.65
C PRO A 184 20.44 9.74 -9.57
N GLU A 185 19.39 9.29 -8.87
CA GLU A 185 19.41 8.31 -7.78
C GLU A 185 18.15 7.43 -7.87
N PRO A 186 18.12 6.24 -7.24
CA PRO A 186 16.91 5.42 -7.15
C PRO A 186 15.73 6.21 -6.56
N LEU A 187 14.51 5.94 -7.04
CA LEU A 187 13.29 6.64 -6.61
C LEU A 187 13.07 6.52 -5.09
N ILE A 188 13.47 5.38 -4.51
CA ILE A 188 13.33 5.08 -3.08
C ILE A 188 14.31 5.86 -2.19
N ALA A 189 15.29 6.57 -2.78
CA ALA A 189 16.19 7.40 -1.99
C ALA A 189 15.38 8.53 -1.31
N PRO A 190 15.63 8.86 -0.03
CA PRO A 190 14.85 9.87 0.70
C PRO A 190 14.75 11.22 -0.02
N GLY A 191 15.83 11.64 -0.68
CA GLY A 191 15.86 12.86 -1.48
C GLY A 191 14.94 12.81 -2.71
N GLN A 192 14.88 11.68 -3.42
CA GLN A 192 14.01 11.51 -4.58
C GLN A 192 12.54 11.37 -4.19
N LEU A 193 12.23 10.62 -3.12
CA LEU A 193 10.86 10.52 -2.58
C LEU A 193 10.32 11.89 -2.17
N LYS A 194 11.13 12.70 -1.49
CA LYS A 194 10.74 14.08 -1.14
C LYS A 194 10.51 14.95 -2.36
N ARG A 195 11.41 14.91 -3.35
CA ARG A 195 11.26 15.66 -4.61
C ARG A 195 10.01 15.26 -5.38
N TRP A 196 9.74 13.96 -5.47
CA TRP A 196 8.55 13.41 -6.10
C TRP A 196 7.28 13.86 -5.37
N GLN A 197 7.25 13.75 -4.04
CA GLN A 197 6.13 14.23 -3.23
C GLN A 197 5.85 15.72 -3.47
N THR A 198 6.87 16.58 -3.39
CA THR A 198 6.69 18.02 -3.67
C THR A 198 6.11 18.25 -5.07
N SER A 199 6.58 17.53 -6.07
CA SER A 199 6.04 17.63 -7.43
C SER A 199 4.58 17.20 -7.53
N VAL A 200 4.18 16.14 -6.83
CA VAL A 200 2.79 15.65 -6.78
C VAL A 200 1.90 16.61 -6.01
N ASP A 201 2.35 17.14 -4.88
CA ASP A 201 1.60 18.09 -4.06
C ASP A 201 1.34 19.39 -4.82
N THR A 202 2.34 19.92 -5.54
CA THR A 202 2.15 21.08 -6.43
C THR A 202 1.13 20.76 -7.52
N LEU A 203 1.25 19.61 -8.20
CA LEU A 203 0.32 19.21 -9.25
C LEU A 203 -1.13 19.13 -8.74
N LEU A 204 -1.35 18.57 -7.55
CA LEU A 204 -2.68 18.40 -6.98
C LEU A 204 -3.31 19.72 -6.47
N ARG A 205 -2.50 20.69 -6.04
CA ARG A 205 -2.99 21.98 -5.53
C ARG A 205 -3.17 23.02 -6.62
N GLU A 206 -2.15 23.17 -7.45
CA GLU A 206 -1.97 24.32 -8.32
C GLU A 206 -2.09 23.93 -9.80
N GLY A 207 -1.84 22.66 -10.13
CA GLY A 207 -1.64 22.23 -11.51
C GLY A 207 -0.23 22.57 -12.00
N LEU A 208 0.02 22.41 -13.30
CA LEU A 208 1.35 22.64 -13.92
C LEU A 208 1.45 23.93 -14.72
N PHE A 209 0.32 24.55 -15.04
CA PHE A 209 0.26 25.79 -15.80
C PHE A 209 -0.12 26.93 -14.87
N PRO A 210 0.38 28.16 -15.13
CA PRO A 210 -0.10 29.32 -14.42
C PRO A 210 -1.61 29.49 -14.65
N PRO A 211 -2.35 30.06 -13.69
CA PRO A 211 -3.74 30.41 -13.92
C PRO A 211 -3.81 31.35 -15.13
N PRO A 212 -4.80 31.18 -16.04
CA PRO A 212 -4.98 32.11 -17.13
C PRO A 212 -5.20 33.51 -16.56
N ASP A 213 -4.59 34.52 -17.18
CA ASP A 213 -4.81 35.92 -16.82
C ASP A 213 -6.32 36.17 -16.82
N ARG A 214 -6.86 36.59 -15.67
CA ARG A 214 -8.27 36.97 -15.56
C ARG A 214 -8.44 38.32 -16.25
N SER A 215 -8.72 38.30 -17.55
CA SER A 215 -9.21 39.45 -18.32
C SER A 215 -10.67 39.72 -18.04
#